data_AF-A0A7Z6QCU6-F1
#
_entry.id   AF-A0A7Z6QCU6-F1
#
_cell.length_a   1.000
_cell.length_b   1.000
_cell.length_c   1.000
_cell.angle_alpha   90.00
_cell.angle_beta   90.00
_cell.angle_gamma   90.00
#
_symmetry.space_group_name_H-M   'P 1'
#
loop_
_entity.id
_entity.type
_entity.pdbx_description
1 polymer ?
#
loop_
_entity_poly.entity_id
_entity_poly.type
_entity_poly.pdbx_seq_one_letter_code
_entity_poly.pdbx_strand_id
1 'polypeptide(L)'
;MESEENLSKEKQNSKQNISVDNSSSIKNTSQKPLEKQTKSQSVISPENNQKASNAQTQPFIDIALKDLQLSRQQLEKELEELSQKKVQIETELKSSFTGQSDAIARKVKGFQEYLTGALQDLAHSAEQLELVVPPVIVKPSPLDENKKIEPPKEQEVISAVSDTFKPDETLIRSCFSQFLEQPDFYAEPWKLRRSLESIDIEMLEDWFFSMGGRGAQPSRGSRSKNALVTAGIIAILGELYGEQFQTLVLASQPERLGEWRRCLQDSLGLSREDFGPNSGIVLFERSDGLIERADRLEERGELPLIIIDAAEINVEIPILQFPIWLAFAGSPNEIYEDDGLI
;
A
#
# COMPACT_ATOMS: atom_id res chain seq x y z
N MET A 1 61.05 1.16 -4.29
CA MET A 1 60.87 2.37 -3.47
C MET A 1 60.11 3.36 -4.34
N GLU A 2 58.81 3.16 -4.45
CA GLU A 2 57.86 3.96 -5.24
C GLU A 2 56.47 3.54 -4.74
N SER A 3 56.14 3.92 -3.51
CA SER A 3 54.83 3.59 -2.92
C SER A 3 54.54 4.34 -1.61
N GLU A 4 55.16 5.50 -1.36
CA GLU A 4 54.86 6.31 -0.16
C GLU A 4 54.34 7.73 -0.46
N GLU A 5 54.13 8.13 -1.72
CA GLU A 5 53.75 9.51 -2.05
C GLU A 5 52.30 9.71 -2.52
N ASN A 6 51.40 8.74 -2.30
CA ASN A 6 49.99 8.87 -2.68
C ASN A 6 48.97 8.71 -1.53
N LEU A 7 49.40 8.56 -0.28
CA LEU A 7 48.48 8.39 0.85
C LEU A 7 48.14 9.68 1.61
N SER A 8 48.66 10.83 1.16
CA SER A 8 48.52 12.12 1.86
C SER A 8 47.58 13.12 1.17
N LYS A 9 46.93 12.77 0.05
CA LYS A 9 46.02 13.66 -0.68
C LYS A 9 44.52 13.31 -0.61
N GLU A 10 44.15 12.21 0.05
CA GLU A 10 42.75 11.76 0.11
C GLU A 10 42.06 11.95 1.47
N LYS A 11 42.69 12.67 2.41
CA LYS A 11 42.14 12.90 3.77
C LYS A 11 41.73 14.34 4.09
N GLN A 12 41.61 15.22 3.09
CA GLN A 12 41.18 16.60 3.32
C GLN A 12 39.91 17.06 2.57
N ASN A 13 39.15 16.16 1.93
CA ASN A 13 37.95 16.55 1.16
C ASN A 13 36.65 15.91 1.66
N SER A 14 36.39 15.99 2.98
CA SER A 14 35.07 15.66 3.56
C SER A 14 34.80 16.48 4.81
N LYS A 15 34.79 17.80 4.65
CA LYS A 15 34.04 18.73 5.50
C LYS A 15 33.53 19.85 4.60
N GLN A 16 32.29 20.26 4.84
CA GLN A 16 31.50 21.25 4.11
C GLN A 16 30.84 20.73 2.83
N ASN A 17 29.58 20.32 2.94
CA ASN A 17 28.47 20.85 2.13
C ASN A 17 27.15 20.14 2.49
N ILE A 18 26.51 20.60 3.55
CA ILE A 18 25.06 20.46 3.73
C ILE A 18 24.60 21.78 4.36
N SER A 19 24.26 22.76 3.51
CA SER A 19 23.52 23.94 3.93
C SER A 19 22.22 23.96 3.16
N VAL A 20 21.16 24.06 3.94
CA VAL A 20 19.76 24.05 3.57
C VAL A 20 19.40 25.46 3.06
N ASP A 21 19.16 25.60 1.76
CA ASP A 21 18.56 26.81 1.19
C ASP A 21 17.09 26.53 0.90
N ASN A 22 16.23 26.92 1.84
CA ASN A 22 14.79 26.96 1.67
C ASN A 22 14.32 28.39 2.00
N SER A 23 14.38 29.27 1.01
CA SER A 23 13.82 30.62 1.09
C SER A 23 12.83 30.84 -0.04
N SER A 24 11.57 30.49 0.22
CA SER A 24 10.42 30.82 -0.62
C SER A 24 10.23 32.34 -0.67
N SER A 25 10.54 32.94 -1.81
CA SER A 25 10.25 34.34 -2.13
C SER A 25 8.78 34.48 -2.56
N ILE A 26 7.92 34.99 -1.68
CA ILE A 26 6.55 35.40 -2.05
C ILE A 26 6.64 36.78 -2.69
N LYS A 27 6.58 36.82 -4.02
CA LYS A 27 6.45 38.06 -4.79
C LYS A 27 5.01 38.57 -4.72
N ASN A 28 4.86 39.73 -4.09
CA ASN A 28 3.73 40.64 -4.27
C ASN A 28 3.51 40.91 -5.76
N THR A 29 2.33 40.60 -6.27
CA THR A 29 1.90 41.07 -7.59
C THR A 29 0.60 41.85 -7.43
N SER A 30 0.70 43.16 -7.61
CA SER A 30 -0.40 44.09 -7.74
C SER A 30 -1.21 43.78 -9.01
N GLN A 31 -2.53 43.68 -8.91
CA GLN A 31 -3.42 43.85 -10.05
C GLN A 31 -4.50 44.89 -9.71
N LYS A 32 -4.51 45.96 -10.51
CA LYS A 32 -5.50 47.03 -10.56
C LYS A 32 -6.62 46.61 -11.55
N PRO A 33 -7.88 47.06 -11.38
CA PRO A 33 -9.07 46.37 -11.85
C PRO A 33 -9.59 46.84 -13.22
N LEU A 34 -10.29 45.94 -13.92
CA LEU A 34 -11.03 46.22 -15.15
C LEU A 34 -12.54 46.27 -14.86
N GLU A 35 -13.07 47.48 -14.98
CA GLU A 35 -14.41 47.89 -15.43
C GLU A 35 -15.58 46.89 -15.44
N LYS A 36 -16.63 47.24 -14.69
CA LYS A 36 -17.99 47.36 -15.26
C LYS A 36 -18.86 48.29 -14.42
N GLN A 37 -19.06 49.50 -14.93
CA GLN A 37 -20.07 50.45 -14.47
C GLN A 37 -21.44 50.04 -14.99
N THR A 38 -22.42 49.91 -14.09
CA THR A 38 -23.84 50.02 -14.42
C THR A 38 -24.36 51.34 -13.86
N LYS A 39 -24.78 52.21 -14.79
CA LYS A 39 -25.73 53.33 -14.71
C LYS A 39 -26.27 53.76 -13.33
N SER A 40 -25.87 54.98 -12.97
CA SER A 40 -26.72 56.15 -12.67
C SER A 40 -28.04 55.96 -11.90
N GLN A 41 -28.10 56.53 -10.68
CA GLN A 41 -29.23 57.39 -10.28
C GLN A 41 -28.91 58.30 -9.06
N SER A 42 -29.03 59.61 -9.33
CA SER A 42 -29.45 60.74 -8.49
C SER A 42 -28.90 60.98 -7.09
N VAL A 43 -28.18 62.11 -7.00
CA VAL A 43 -28.01 63.05 -5.88
C VAL A 43 -29.28 63.23 -5.04
N ILE A 44 -29.14 63.13 -3.71
CA ILE A 44 -29.66 64.06 -2.68
C ILE A 44 -28.78 63.85 -1.42
N SER A 45 -28.03 64.89 -1.02
CA SER A 45 -27.57 65.02 0.36
C SER A 45 -28.72 65.54 1.22
N PRO A 46 -28.83 65.09 2.47
CA PRO A 46 -28.76 66.07 3.53
C PRO A 46 -27.78 65.65 4.63
N GLU A 47 -26.92 66.59 5.00
CA GLU A 47 -26.29 66.64 6.31
C GLU A 47 -27.36 66.56 7.40
N ASN A 48 -27.46 65.41 8.08
CA ASN A 48 -27.67 65.27 9.53
C ASN A 48 -28.06 63.83 9.84
N ASN A 49 -27.07 62.96 10.09
CA ASN A 49 -27.28 61.73 10.88
C ASN A 49 -25.98 61.05 11.36
N GLN A 50 -24.92 61.82 11.63
CA GLN A 50 -23.64 61.25 12.10
C GLN A 50 -23.60 60.89 13.59
N LYS A 51 -24.70 61.00 14.35
CA LYS A 51 -24.73 60.65 15.79
C LYS A 51 -25.50 59.38 16.13
N ALA A 52 -26.29 58.81 15.22
CA ALA A 52 -27.14 57.64 15.55
C ALA A 52 -26.55 56.29 15.12
N SER A 53 -25.75 56.22 14.04
CA SER A 53 -25.20 54.95 13.53
C SER A 53 -23.95 54.46 14.27
N ASN A 54 -23.19 55.37 14.90
CA ASN A 54 -21.99 55.02 15.67
C ASN A 54 -22.31 54.44 17.06
N ALA A 55 -23.53 54.53 17.57
CA ALA A 55 -23.86 53.98 18.88
C ALA A 55 -24.16 52.47 18.83
N GLN A 56 -24.57 51.95 17.67
CA GLN A 56 -25.01 50.56 17.51
C GLN A 56 -23.90 49.64 16.97
N THR A 57 -22.87 50.17 16.30
CA THR A 57 -21.76 49.39 15.72
C THR A 57 -20.59 49.18 16.68
N GLN A 58 -20.37 50.10 17.62
CA GLN A 58 -19.31 49.98 18.64
C GLN A 58 -19.41 48.72 19.51
N PRO A 59 -20.59 48.33 20.05
CA PRO A 59 -20.66 47.11 20.86
C PRO A 59 -20.34 45.85 20.05
N PHE A 60 -20.64 45.83 18.74
CA PHE A 60 -20.31 44.69 17.88
C PHE A 60 -18.80 44.60 17.61
N ILE A 61 -18.15 45.74 17.41
CA ILE A 61 -16.69 45.81 17.24
C ILE A 61 -15.98 45.37 18.54
N ASP A 62 -16.47 45.80 19.70
CA ASP A 62 -15.91 45.40 21.00
C ASP A 62 -16.05 43.88 21.25
N ILE A 63 -17.17 43.28 20.85
CA ILE A 63 -17.38 41.83 20.94
C ILE A 63 -16.42 41.10 19.99
N ALA A 64 -16.29 41.55 18.74
CA ALA A 64 -15.37 40.94 17.77
C ALA A 64 -13.91 41.04 18.21
N LEU A 65 -13.49 42.18 18.78
CA LEU A 65 -12.15 42.35 19.33
C LEU A 65 -11.90 41.44 20.53
N LYS A 66 -12.91 41.25 21.39
CA LYS A 66 -12.81 40.34 22.53
C LYS A 66 -12.71 38.88 22.11
N ASP A 67 -13.47 38.47 21.10
CA ASP A 67 -13.43 37.12 20.54
C ASP A 67 -12.07 36.81 19.87
N LEU A 68 -11.53 37.79 19.14
CA LEU A 68 -10.19 37.69 18.54
C LEU A 68 -9.10 37.63 19.62
N GLN A 69 -9.23 38.41 20.71
CA GLN A 69 -8.32 38.33 21.85
C GLN A 69 -8.38 36.97 22.56
N LEU A 70 -9.57 36.40 22.75
CA LEU A 70 -9.76 35.07 23.33
C LEU A 70 -9.14 33.98 22.44
N SER A 71 -9.41 34.05 21.13
CA SER A 71 -8.82 33.13 20.15
C SER A 71 -7.30 33.21 20.16
N ARG A 72 -6.73 34.42 20.23
CA ARG A 72 -5.27 34.63 20.33
C ARG A 72 -4.69 33.99 21.59
N GLN A 73 -5.34 34.18 22.74
CA GLN A 73 -4.90 33.59 24.01
C GLN A 73 -4.97 32.06 24.00
N GLN A 74 -6.01 31.49 23.38
CA GLN A 74 -6.14 30.04 23.23
C GLN A 74 -5.02 29.47 22.35
N LEU A 75 -4.76 30.11 21.21
CA LEU A 75 -3.68 29.70 20.31
C LEU A 75 -2.29 29.84 20.96
N GLU A 76 -2.06 30.88 21.76
CA GLU A 76 -0.82 31.05 22.52
C GLU A 76 -0.61 29.90 23.53
N LYS A 77 -1.69 29.46 24.19
CA LYS A 77 -1.63 28.34 25.13
C LYS A 77 -1.35 27.00 24.42
N GLU A 78 -2.01 26.76 23.29
CA GLU A 78 -1.79 25.54 22.49
C GLU A 78 -0.37 25.48 21.93
N LEU A 79 0.18 26.62 21.49
CA LEU A 79 1.56 26.72 21.02
C LEU A 79 2.55 26.36 22.13
N GLU A 80 2.31 26.86 23.34
CA GLU A 80 3.14 26.56 24.51
C GLU A 80 3.11 25.05 24.84
N GLU A 81 1.91 24.45 24.88
CA GLU A 81 1.74 23.00 25.13
C GLU A 81 2.44 22.14 24.06
N LEU A 82 2.29 22.48 22.78
CA LEU A 82 2.96 21.79 21.67
C LEU A 82 4.49 21.95 21.73
N SER A 83 4.98 23.13 22.10
CA SER A 83 6.41 23.39 22.23
C SER A 83 7.03 22.54 23.35
N GLN A 84 6.34 22.41 24.49
CA GLN A 84 6.77 21.58 25.61
C GLN A 84 6.80 20.10 25.21
N LYS A 85 5.74 19.63 24.52
CA LYS A 85 5.69 18.25 24.01
C LYS A 85 6.80 17.97 23.00
N LYS A 86 7.11 18.91 22.11
CA LYS A 86 8.22 18.78 21.16
C LYS A 86 9.56 18.62 21.89
N VAL A 87 9.84 19.46 22.88
CA VAL A 87 11.09 19.38 23.66
C VAL A 87 11.19 18.04 24.40
N GLN A 88 10.08 17.58 25.00
CA GLN A 88 10.02 16.27 25.66
C GLN A 88 10.34 15.13 24.69
N ILE A 89 9.70 15.12 23.52
CA ILE A 89 9.95 14.11 22.48
C ILE A 89 11.40 14.15 21.98
N GLU A 90 11.99 15.33 21.78
CA GLU A 90 13.39 15.46 21.38
C GLU A 90 14.35 14.90 22.45
N THR A 91 14.06 15.11 23.74
CA THR A 91 14.85 14.53 24.83
C THR A 91 14.69 13.02 24.93
N GLU A 92 13.46 12.51 24.78
CA GLU A 92 13.17 11.08 24.77
C GLU A 92 13.88 10.40 23.58
N LEU A 93 13.80 10.97 22.38
CA LEU A 93 14.52 10.48 21.19
C LEU A 93 16.03 10.43 21.41
N LYS A 94 16.66 11.52 21.87
CA LYS A 94 18.11 11.55 22.14
C LYS A 94 18.54 10.50 23.17
N SER A 95 17.73 10.31 24.22
CA SER A 95 18.01 9.31 25.27
C SER A 95 17.80 7.87 24.78
N SER A 96 16.79 7.63 23.95
CA SER A 96 16.42 6.31 23.45
C SER A 96 17.36 5.80 22.34
N PHE A 97 17.87 6.72 21.49
CA PHE A 97 18.70 6.35 20.34
C PHE A 97 20.12 5.88 20.72
N THR A 98 20.70 6.42 21.79
CA THR A 98 22.10 6.12 22.17
C THR A 98 22.29 4.69 22.69
N GLY A 99 21.26 4.08 23.29
CA GLY A 99 21.32 2.70 23.80
C GLY A 99 20.89 1.62 22.79
N GLN A 100 19.89 1.92 21.95
CA GLN A 100 19.34 0.95 21.01
C GLN A 100 20.25 0.72 19.80
N SER A 101 20.90 1.76 19.27
CA SER A 101 21.81 1.60 18.11
C SER A 101 23.04 0.74 18.43
N ASP A 102 23.62 0.85 19.63
CA ASP A 102 24.76 0.01 20.05
C ASP A 102 24.32 -1.43 20.34
N ALA A 103 23.13 -1.63 20.94
CA ALA A 103 22.57 -2.96 21.12
C ALA A 103 22.26 -3.65 19.77
N ILE A 104 21.74 -2.91 18.79
CA ILE A 104 21.49 -3.40 17.43
C ILE A 104 22.81 -3.73 16.73
N ALA A 105 23.82 -2.85 16.81
CA ALA A 105 25.14 -3.10 16.23
C ALA A 105 25.80 -4.39 16.78
N ARG A 106 25.69 -4.63 18.09
CA ARG A 106 26.20 -5.86 18.71
C ARG A 106 25.43 -7.11 18.29
N LYS A 107 24.10 -7.02 18.14
CA LYS A 107 23.28 -8.14 17.64
C LYS A 107 23.57 -8.47 16.18
N VAL A 108 23.70 -7.46 15.32
CA VAL A 108 24.04 -7.63 13.90
C VAL A 108 25.43 -8.26 13.75
N LYS A 109 26.40 -7.81 14.55
CA LYS A 109 27.76 -8.41 14.56
C LYS A 109 27.75 -9.86 15.05
N GLY A 110 27.01 -10.16 16.12
CA GLY A 110 26.86 -11.53 16.62
C GLY A 110 26.18 -12.47 15.62
N PHE A 111 25.19 -11.97 14.87
CA PHE A 111 24.57 -12.72 13.79
C PHE A 111 25.55 -13.01 12.65
N GLN A 112 26.37 -12.02 12.26
CA GLN A 112 27.41 -12.20 11.25
C GLN A 112 28.46 -13.25 11.67
N GLU A 113 28.91 -13.21 12.93
CA GLU A 113 29.85 -14.20 13.49
C GLU A 113 29.23 -15.61 13.50
N TYR A 114 27.95 -15.73 13.89
CA TYR A 114 27.23 -17.01 13.86
C TYR A 114 27.07 -17.58 12.45
N LEU A 115 26.66 -16.77 11.48
CA LEU A 115 26.44 -17.21 10.10
C LEU A 115 27.75 -17.67 9.45
N THR A 116 28.85 -16.97 9.75
CA THR A 116 30.19 -17.35 9.28
C THR A 116 30.63 -18.70 9.85
N GLY A 117 30.38 -18.94 11.15
CA GLY A 117 30.64 -20.24 11.78
C GLY A 117 29.79 -21.37 11.20
N ALA A 118 28.48 -21.15 11.05
CA ALA A 118 27.56 -22.15 10.52
C ALA A 118 27.88 -22.56 9.08
N LEU A 119 28.31 -21.61 8.23
CA LEU A 119 28.74 -21.92 6.86
C LEU A 119 30.06 -22.70 6.82
N GLN A 120 30.97 -22.41 7.75
CA GLN A 120 32.23 -23.16 7.87
C GLN A 120 31.99 -24.60 8.35
N ASP A 121 31.08 -24.78 9.33
CA ASP A 121 30.69 -26.11 9.83
C ASP A 121 29.97 -26.93 8.75
N LEU A 122 29.12 -26.29 7.93
CA LEU A 122 28.45 -26.93 6.81
C LEU A 122 29.46 -27.34 5.72
N ALA A 123 30.41 -26.47 5.37
CA ALA A 123 31.46 -26.78 4.41
C ALA A 123 32.31 -27.96 4.87
N HIS A 124 32.68 -27.99 6.16
CA HIS A 124 33.42 -29.11 6.74
C HIS A 124 32.61 -30.41 6.73
N SER A 125 31.31 -30.33 7.02
CA SER A 125 30.41 -31.49 6.98
C SER A 125 30.22 -32.04 5.56
N ALA A 126 30.22 -31.17 4.55
CA ALA A 126 30.15 -31.57 3.14
C ALA A 126 31.45 -32.23 2.63
N GLU A 127 32.62 -31.79 3.11
CA GLU A 127 33.90 -32.45 2.78
C GLU A 127 34.03 -33.86 3.38
N GLN A 128 33.41 -34.12 4.53
CA GLN A 128 33.39 -35.45 5.16
C GLN A 128 32.43 -36.44 4.49
N LEU A 129 31.53 -35.95 3.61
CA LEU A 129 30.60 -36.77 2.85
C LEU A 129 31.30 -37.35 1.61
N GLU A 130 31.90 -38.53 1.80
CA GLU A 130 32.48 -39.32 0.72
C GLU A 130 31.36 -39.88 -0.18
N LEU A 131 31.07 -39.19 -1.29
CA LEU A 131 30.08 -39.56 -2.30
C LEU A 131 30.53 -40.81 -3.09
N VAL A 132 30.41 -41.98 -2.48
CA VAL A 132 30.49 -43.25 -3.21
C VAL A 132 29.15 -43.50 -3.88
N VAL A 133 29.06 -43.20 -5.18
CA VAL A 133 27.92 -43.59 -6.02
C VAL A 133 28.13 -45.05 -6.46
N PRO A 134 27.35 -46.04 -5.97
CA PRO A 134 27.46 -47.39 -6.51
C PRO A 134 26.88 -47.43 -7.93
N PRO A 135 27.59 -48.01 -8.92
CA PRO A 135 27.08 -48.09 -10.28
C PRO A 135 25.89 -49.07 -10.34
N VAL A 136 24.70 -48.52 -10.57
CA VAL A 136 23.48 -49.30 -10.81
C VAL A 136 23.55 -49.91 -12.21
N ILE A 137 23.73 -51.23 -12.29
CA ILE A 137 23.60 -51.98 -13.55
C ILE A 137 22.11 -52.24 -13.77
N VAL A 138 21.50 -51.48 -14.68
CA VAL A 138 20.09 -51.64 -15.06
C VAL A 138 19.98 -52.72 -16.15
N LYS A 139 19.29 -53.83 -15.86
CA LYS A 139 18.76 -54.72 -16.90
C LYS A 139 17.37 -54.20 -17.31
N PRO A 140 17.09 -53.94 -18.60
CA PRO A 140 15.77 -53.50 -19.00
C PRO A 140 14.75 -54.64 -18.88
N SER A 141 13.57 -54.29 -18.36
CA SER A 141 12.41 -55.16 -18.20
C SER A 141 11.54 -55.09 -19.48
N PRO A 142 10.89 -56.17 -19.93
CA PRO A 142 10.19 -56.25 -21.22
C PRO A 142 8.84 -55.50 -21.29
N LEU A 143 8.67 -54.41 -20.55
CA LEU A 143 7.50 -53.54 -20.56
C LEU A 143 7.74 -52.18 -21.25
N ASP A 144 8.98 -51.89 -21.67
CA ASP A 144 9.37 -50.61 -22.28
C ASP A 144 9.05 -50.47 -23.79
N GLU A 145 8.52 -51.50 -24.45
CA GLU A 145 8.24 -51.43 -25.89
C GLU A 145 6.91 -50.74 -26.25
N ASN A 146 6.09 -50.31 -25.28
CA ASN A 146 4.75 -49.82 -25.60
C ASN A 146 4.26 -48.61 -24.79
N LYS A 147 5.13 -47.60 -24.61
CA LYS A 147 4.66 -46.26 -24.23
C LYS A 147 5.03 -45.24 -25.30
N LYS A 148 4.01 -44.88 -26.11
CA LYS A 148 4.02 -43.69 -26.96
C LYS A 148 4.51 -42.49 -26.15
N ILE A 149 5.42 -41.76 -26.77
CA ILE A 149 5.98 -40.50 -26.31
C ILE A 149 4.83 -39.50 -26.12
N GLU A 150 4.44 -39.28 -24.87
CA GLU A 150 3.80 -38.03 -24.46
C GLU A 150 4.89 -36.96 -24.38
N PRO A 151 4.62 -35.71 -24.79
CA PRO A 151 5.61 -34.64 -24.68
C PRO A 151 5.99 -34.45 -23.19
N PRO A 152 7.24 -34.05 -22.91
CA PRO A 152 7.67 -33.83 -21.55
C PRO A 152 6.77 -32.77 -20.92
N LYS A 153 6.13 -33.09 -19.79
CA LYS A 153 5.66 -32.07 -18.87
C LYS A 153 6.87 -31.19 -18.59
N GLU A 154 6.77 -29.93 -18.98
CA GLU A 154 7.73 -28.91 -18.57
C GLU A 154 7.93 -29.07 -17.07
N GLN A 155 9.17 -29.39 -16.70
CA GLN A 155 9.63 -29.11 -15.35
C GLN A 155 9.42 -27.60 -15.20
N GLU A 156 8.48 -27.22 -14.34
CA GLU A 156 8.33 -25.84 -13.89
C GLU A 156 9.70 -25.38 -13.42
N VAL A 157 10.36 -24.63 -14.30
CA VAL A 157 11.47 -23.79 -13.91
C VAL A 157 10.85 -22.89 -12.86
N ILE A 158 11.31 -23.00 -11.62
CA ILE A 158 10.83 -22.14 -10.53
C ILE A 158 11.23 -20.73 -10.94
N SER A 159 10.30 -20.08 -11.64
CA SER A 159 10.32 -18.70 -12.01
C SER A 159 10.50 -17.93 -10.71
N ALA A 160 11.40 -16.95 -10.69
CA ALA A 160 11.44 -16.03 -9.55
C ALA A 160 10.01 -15.52 -9.31
N VAL A 161 9.56 -15.39 -8.07
CA VAL A 161 8.15 -15.03 -7.77
C VAL A 161 7.72 -13.76 -8.53
N SER A 162 8.65 -12.82 -8.76
CA SER A 162 8.51 -11.61 -9.58
C SER A 162 8.20 -11.81 -11.07
N ASP A 163 8.37 -13.02 -11.59
CA ASP A 163 8.33 -13.31 -13.02
C ASP A 163 6.99 -13.96 -13.43
N THR A 164 6.08 -14.16 -12.48
CA THR A 164 4.74 -14.75 -12.68
C THR A 164 3.92 -13.98 -13.72
N PHE A 165 3.98 -12.64 -13.69
CA PHE A 165 3.18 -11.75 -14.55
C PHE A 165 3.96 -11.09 -15.69
N LYS A 166 5.26 -11.36 -15.81
CA LYS A 166 6.10 -10.82 -16.89
C LYS A 166 5.64 -11.17 -18.31
N PRO A 167 5.16 -12.39 -18.63
CA PRO A 167 4.72 -12.68 -20.01
C PRO A 167 3.55 -11.77 -20.44
N ASP A 168 2.72 -11.37 -19.49
CA ASP A 168 1.51 -10.58 -19.73
C ASP A 168 1.69 -9.09 -19.39
N GLU A 169 2.92 -8.63 -19.17
CA GLU A 169 3.23 -7.24 -18.78
C GLU A 169 2.59 -6.22 -19.72
N THR A 170 2.62 -6.49 -21.03
CA THR A 170 2.02 -5.59 -22.04
C THR A 170 0.51 -5.45 -21.89
N LEU A 171 -0.19 -6.54 -21.57
CA LEU A 171 -1.62 -6.56 -21.33
C LEU A 171 -1.95 -5.83 -20.04
N ILE A 172 -1.23 -6.14 -18.95
CA ILE A 172 -1.41 -5.51 -17.63
C ILE A 172 -1.22 -3.98 -17.73
N ARG A 173 -0.16 -3.51 -18.40
CA ARG A 173 0.09 -2.08 -18.61
C ARG A 173 -0.97 -1.40 -19.48
N SER A 174 -1.56 -2.12 -20.43
CA SER A 174 -2.68 -1.62 -21.22
C SER A 174 -3.94 -1.43 -20.35
N CYS A 175 -4.23 -2.37 -19.45
CA CYS A 175 -5.32 -2.25 -18.49
C CYS A 175 -5.10 -1.06 -17.54
N PHE A 176 -3.89 -0.86 -17.02
CA PHE A 176 -3.56 0.32 -16.21
C PHE A 176 -3.83 1.63 -16.93
N SER A 177 -3.47 1.69 -18.22
CA SER A 177 -3.73 2.87 -19.04
C SER A 177 -5.23 3.11 -19.20
N GLN A 178 -6.01 2.06 -19.42
CA GLN A 178 -7.47 2.12 -19.50
C GLN A 178 -8.11 2.58 -18.17
N PHE A 179 -7.58 2.14 -17.02
CA PHE A 179 -8.12 2.50 -15.71
C PHE A 179 -7.91 3.99 -15.35
N LEU A 180 -6.95 4.66 -15.98
CA LEU A 180 -6.74 6.10 -15.84
C LEU A 180 -7.69 6.94 -16.71
N GLU A 181 -8.39 6.33 -17.66
CA GLU A 181 -9.35 7.02 -18.51
C GLU A 181 -10.67 7.31 -17.76
N GLN A 182 -11.66 7.82 -18.48
CA GLN A 182 -12.96 8.12 -17.89
C GLN A 182 -13.69 6.82 -17.48
N PRO A 183 -14.39 6.81 -16.33
CA PRO A 183 -15.09 5.63 -15.84
C PRO A 183 -16.21 5.20 -16.80
N ASP A 184 -16.21 3.92 -17.17
CA ASP A 184 -17.29 3.31 -17.95
C ASP A 184 -18.35 2.68 -17.02
N PHE A 185 -19.39 3.44 -16.71
CA PHE A 185 -20.48 2.98 -15.84
C PHE A 185 -21.28 1.79 -16.41
N TYR A 186 -21.17 1.52 -17.72
CA TYR A 186 -21.92 0.49 -18.43
C TYR A 186 -21.06 -0.70 -18.86
N ALA A 187 -19.81 -0.78 -18.37
CA ALA A 187 -18.95 -1.90 -18.69
C ALA A 187 -19.59 -3.24 -18.31
N GLU A 188 -19.29 -4.26 -19.10
CA GLU A 188 -19.73 -5.64 -18.87
C GLU A 188 -19.31 -6.13 -17.47
N PRO A 189 -20.00 -7.13 -16.89
CA PRO A 189 -19.61 -7.71 -15.62
C PRO A 189 -18.13 -8.12 -15.62
N TRP A 190 -17.45 -7.98 -14.47
CA TRP A 190 -16.03 -8.25 -14.28
C TRP A 190 -15.06 -7.23 -14.90
N LYS A 191 -15.57 -6.19 -15.57
CA LYS A 191 -14.76 -5.04 -16.02
C LYS A 191 -14.87 -3.87 -15.05
N LEU A 192 -13.79 -3.12 -14.91
CA LEU A 192 -13.75 -1.99 -14.00
C LEU A 192 -14.62 -0.83 -14.54
N ARG A 193 -15.65 -0.46 -13.77
CA ARG A 193 -16.59 0.64 -14.10
C ARG A 193 -16.17 2.00 -13.55
N ARG A 194 -15.10 2.03 -12.78
CA ARG A 194 -14.56 3.19 -12.07
C ARG A 194 -13.15 3.47 -12.58
N SER A 195 -12.71 4.72 -12.47
CA SER A 195 -11.33 5.10 -12.77
C SER A 195 -10.47 4.97 -11.52
N LEU A 196 -9.19 4.63 -11.69
CA LEU A 196 -8.18 4.60 -10.63
C LEU A 196 -7.33 5.87 -10.64
N GLU A 197 -6.73 6.21 -9.50
CA GLU A 197 -5.74 7.29 -9.42
C GLU A 197 -4.35 6.78 -9.79
N SER A 198 -3.43 7.68 -10.17
CA SER A 198 -2.04 7.29 -10.53
C SER A 198 -1.31 6.56 -9.40
N ILE A 199 -1.61 6.92 -8.15
CA ILE A 199 -1.04 6.27 -6.97
C ILE A 199 -1.59 4.86 -6.74
N ASP A 200 -2.83 4.59 -7.16
CA ASP A 200 -3.39 3.24 -7.13
C ASP A 200 -2.71 2.37 -8.20
N ILE A 201 -2.43 2.94 -9.38
CA ILE A 201 -1.69 2.24 -10.45
C ILE A 201 -0.25 1.91 -10.03
N GLU A 202 0.46 2.84 -9.37
CA GLU A 202 1.82 2.59 -8.87
C GLU A 202 1.85 1.42 -7.87
N MET A 203 0.87 1.36 -6.96
CA MET A 203 0.70 0.26 -6.01
C MET A 203 0.42 -1.07 -6.74
N LEU A 204 -0.46 -1.06 -7.74
CA LEU A 204 -0.76 -2.25 -8.53
C LEU A 204 0.46 -2.72 -9.32
N GLU A 205 1.21 -1.80 -9.92
CA GLU A 205 2.44 -2.11 -10.65
C GLU A 205 3.48 -2.78 -9.74
N ASP A 206 3.68 -2.24 -8.54
CA ASP A 206 4.57 -2.84 -7.54
C ASP A 206 4.09 -4.24 -7.12
N TRP A 207 2.80 -4.41 -6.85
CA TRP A 207 2.25 -5.71 -6.46
C TRP A 207 2.37 -6.77 -7.58
N PHE A 208 2.08 -6.40 -8.84
CA PHE A 208 2.17 -7.33 -9.97
C PHE A 208 3.62 -7.67 -10.33
N PHE A 209 4.51 -6.68 -10.45
CA PHE A 209 5.85 -6.90 -11.01
C PHE A 209 6.97 -7.00 -9.98
N SER A 210 6.92 -6.27 -8.87
CA SER A 210 7.92 -6.38 -7.81
C SER A 210 7.62 -7.56 -6.89
N MET A 211 6.35 -7.70 -6.50
CA MET A 211 5.91 -8.70 -5.51
C MET A 211 5.38 -9.98 -6.15
N GLY A 212 5.15 -10.00 -7.47
CA GLY A 212 4.70 -11.20 -8.18
C GLY A 212 3.32 -11.69 -7.75
N GLY A 213 2.43 -10.77 -7.33
CA GLY A 213 1.09 -11.10 -6.85
C GLY A 213 1.00 -11.57 -5.40
N ARG A 214 2.09 -11.48 -4.62
CA ARG A 214 2.11 -11.86 -3.20
C ARG A 214 2.63 -10.74 -2.35
N GLY A 215 1.78 -10.08 -1.58
CA GLY A 215 2.27 -8.95 -0.82
C GLY A 215 1.26 -8.20 0.02
N ALA A 216 1.80 -7.43 0.96
CA ALA A 216 1.04 -6.41 1.67
C ALA A 216 1.27 -5.05 1.02
N GLN A 217 0.21 -4.26 0.90
CA GLN A 217 0.24 -2.90 0.38
C GLN A 217 -0.42 -1.94 1.39
N PRO A 218 0.04 -0.67 1.49
CA PRO A 218 -0.50 0.28 2.46
C PRO A 218 -1.96 0.59 2.15
N SER A 219 -2.83 0.65 3.16
CA SER A 219 -4.23 1.01 2.92
C SER A 219 -4.38 2.43 2.38
N ARG A 220 -5.44 2.66 1.59
CA ARG A 220 -5.75 3.95 0.95
C ARG A 220 -6.57 4.91 1.84
N GLY A 221 -6.71 4.60 3.13
CA GLY A 221 -7.45 5.42 4.09
C GLY A 221 -8.95 5.13 4.14
N SER A 222 -9.47 4.24 3.27
CA SER A 222 -10.85 3.75 3.35
C SER A 222 -11.02 2.38 2.70
N ARG A 223 -11.93 1.58 3.26
CA ARG A 223 -12.29 0.26 2.72
C ARG A 223 -12.81 0.31 1.29
N SER A 224 -13.57 1.35 0.95
CA SER A 224 -14.07 1.58 -0.41
C SER A 224 -12.95 1.77 -1.44
N LYS A 225 -11.87 2.46 -1.08
CA LYS A 225 -10.71 2.64 -1.96
C LYS A 225 -9.91 1.35 -2.07
N ASN A 226 -9.70 0.63 -0.97
CA ASN A 226 -9.05 -0.69 -1.00
C ASN A 226 -9.83 -1.66 -1.92
N ALA A 227 -11.16 -1.69 -1.79
CA ALA A 227 -12.02 -2.51 -2.61
C ALA A 227 -12.00 -2.11 -4.10
N LEU A 228 -11.84 -0.82 -4.40
CA LEU A 228 -11.67 -0.33 -5.77
C LEU A 228 -10.33 -0.79 -6.38
N VAL A 229 -9.24 -0.73 -5.63
CA VAL A 229 -7.94 -1.28 -6.06
C VAL A 229 -8.06 -2.78 -6.31
N THR A 230 -8.68 -3.51 -5.38
CA THR A 230 -8.97 -4.94 -5.54
C THR A 230 -9.83 -5.23 -6.77
N ALA A 231 -10.84 -4.40 -7.07
CA ALA A 231 -11.63 -4.54 -8.29
C ALA A 231 -10.75 -4.38 -9.55
N GLY A 232 -9.77 -3.47 -9.54
CA GLY A 232 -8.79 -3.36 -10.62
C GLY A 232 -7.98 -4.65 -10.82
N ILE A 233 -7.55 -5.28 -9.73
CA ILE A 233 -6.85 -6.58 -9.77
C ILE A 233 -7.76 -7.66 -10.35
N ILE A 234 -8.99 -7.77 -9.86
CA ILE A 234 -9.96 -8.76 -10.33
C ILE A 234 -10.23 -8.59 -11.83
N ALA A 235 -10.38 -7.35 -12.31
CA ALA A 235 -10.59 -7.07 -13.72
C ALA A 235 -9.38 -7.50 -14.59
N ILE A 236 -8.16 -7.23 -14.13
CA ILE A 236 -6.93 -7.67 -14.82
C ILE A 236 -6.85 -9.20 -14.81
N LEU A 237 -7.02 -9.84 -13.65
CA LEU A 237 -6.97 -11.30 -13.55
C LEU A 237 -8.07 -11.98 -14.35
N GLY A 238 -9.23 -11.34 -14.52
CA GLY A 238 -10.30 -11.81 -15.40
C GLY A 238 -9.94 -11.77 -16.88
N GLU A 239 -9.20 -10.76 -17.33
CA GLU A 239 -8.69 -10.72 -18.71
C GLU A 239 -7.53 -11.73 -18.91
N LEU A 240 -6.77 -12.06 -17.86
CA LEU A 240 -5.64 -13.01 -17.93
C LEU A 240 -6.07 -14.49 -17.83
N TYR A 241 -6.85 -14.83 -16.81
CA TYR A 241 -7.18 -16.21 -16.43
C TYR A 241 -8.65 -16.55 -16.72
N GLY A 242 -9.48 -15.59 -17.14
CA GLY A 242 -10.89 -15.82 -17.44
C GLY A 242 -11.67 -16.31 -16.22
N GLU A 243 -12.37 -17.43 -16.36
CA GLU A 243 -13.17 -18.03 -15.28
C GLU A 243 -12.35 -18.94 -14.34
N GLN A 244 -11.04 -19.08 -14.54
CA GLN A 244 -10.19 -20.03 -13.82
C GLN A 244 -9.67 -19.51 -12.47
N PHE A 245 -10.15 -18.37 -12.00
CA PHE A 245 -9.78 -17.82 -10.70
C PHE A 245 -11.01 -17.48 -9.87
N GLN A 246 -10.85 -17.55 -8.55
CA GLN A 246 -11.89 -17.15 -7.60
C GLN A 246 -11.30 -16.20 -6.58
N THR A 247 -12.01 -15.11 -6.30
CA THR A 247 -11.60 -14.12 -5.28
C THR A 247 -12.18 -14.49 -3.93
N LEU A 248 -11.32 -14.58 -2.91
CA LEU A 248 -11.66 -14.88 -1.54
C LEU A 248 -11.30 -13.66 -0.67
N VAL A 249 -12.29 -12.99 -0.09
CA VAL A 249 -12.06 -11.81 0.75
C VAL A 249 -12.25 -12.19 2.22
N LEU A 250 -11.24 -11.90 3.04
CA LEU A 250 -11.28 -12.04 4.49
C LEU A 250 -11.61 -10.70 5.14
N ALA A 251 -12.76 -10.62 5.79
CA ALA A 251 -13.12 -9.50 6.65
C ALA A 251 -13.96 -10.00 7.84
N SER A 252 -13.40 -9.97 9.04
CA SER A 252 -13.86 -10.60 10.28
C SER A 252 -15.23 -10.15 10.81
N GLN A 253 -15.89 -9.19 10.18
CA GLN A 253 -17.16 -8.63 10.64
C GLN A 253 -18.19 -8.56 9.50
N PRO A 254 -19.48 -8.88 9.76
CA PRO A 254 -20.51 -8.89 8.73
C PRO A 254 -20.78 -7.52 8.10
N GLU A 255 -20.59 -6.44 8.85
CA GLU A 255 -20.67 -5.05 8.35
C GLU A 255 -19.60 -4.82 7.27
N ARG A 256 -18.37 -5.27 7.54
CA ARG A 256 -17.23 -5.15 6.61
C ARG A 256 -17.48 -5.99 5.36
N LEU A 257 -17.97 -7.21 5.50
CA LEU A 257 -18.34 -8.06 4.36
C LEU A 257 -19.43 -7.40 3.50
N GLY A 258 -20.40 -6.73 4.14
CA GLY A 258 -21.42 -5.95 3.45
C GLY A 258 -20.86 -4.78 2.63
N GLU A 259 -19.89 -4.06 3.19
CA GLU A 259 -19.20 -2.98 2.48
C GLU A 259 -18.35 -3.49 1.30
N TRP A 260 -17.55 -4.54 1.52
CA TRP A 260 -16.77 -5.19 0.47
C TRP A 260 -17.65 -5.64 -0.68
N ARG A 261 -18.76 -6.33 -0.36
CA ARG A 261 -19.76 -6.73 -1.35
C ARG A 261 -20.26 -5.53 -2.14
N ARG A 262 -20.71 -4.48 -1.47
CA ARG A 262 -21.29 -3.29 -2.11
C ARG A 262 -20.28 -2.58 -3.01
N CYS A 263 -19.05 -2.41 -2.55
CA CYS A 263 -17.99 -1.74 -3.30
C CYS A 263 -17.59 -2.56 -4.54
N LEU A 264 -17.47 -3.87 -4.42
CA LEU A 264 -17.16 -4.76 -5.54
C LEU A 264 -18.31 -4.81 -6.55
N GLN A 265 -19.57 -4.87 -6.09
CA GLN A 265 -20.75 -4.78 -6.96
C GLN A 265 -20.77 -3.49 -7.78
N ASP A 266 -20.51 -2.35 -7.13
CA ASP A 266 -20.49 -1.05 -7.80
C ASP A 266 -19.31 -0.91 -8.78
N SER A 267 -18.13 -1.43 -8.40
CA SER A 267 -16.90 -1.26 -9.19
C SER A 267 -16.80 -2.21 -10.37
N LEU A 268 -17.31 -3.44 -10.27
CA LEU A 268 -17.23 -4.49 -11.30
C LEU A 268 -18.55 -4.79 -11.99
N GLY A 269 -19.64 -4.15 -11.55
CA GLY A 269 -20.96 -4.39 -12.13
C GLY A 269 -21.60 -5.72 -11.77
N LEU A 270 -21.17 -6.31 -10.66
CA LEU A 270 -21.62 -7.64 -10.24
C LEU A 270 -23.01 -7.60 -9.64
N SER A 271 -23.72 -8.71 -9.83
CA SER A 271 -25.05 -8.96 -9.33
C SER A 271 -25.02 -9.69 -7.98
N ARG A 272 -26.17 -10.19 -7.49
CA ARG A 272 -26.23 -10.95 -6.24
C ARG A 272 -25.75 -12.40 -6.40
N GLU A 273 -25.90 -12.96 -7.59
CA GLU A 273 -25.58 -14.35 -7.96
C GLU A 273 -24.08 -14.57 -8.15
N ASP A 274 -23.33 -13.51 -8.45
CA ASP A 274 -21.86 -13.54 -8.56
C ASP A 274 -21.15 -13.74 -7.21
N PHE A 275 -21.88 -13.62 -6.10
CA PHE A 275 -21.38 -13.86 -4.75
C PHE A 275 -21.88 -15.18 -4.21
N GLY A 276 -20.97 -16.10 -3.93
CA GLY A 276 -21.31 -17.39 -3.33
C GLY A 276 -20.28 -18.48 -3.63
N PRO A 277 -20.44 -19.67 -3.03
CA PRO A 277 -19.42 -20.73 -3.10
C PRO A 277 -19.09 -21.20 -4.52
N ASN A 278 -20.08 -21.15 -5.42
CA ASN A 278 -19.99 -21.55 -6.82
C ASN A 278 -19.81 -20.36 -7.78
N SER A 279 -19.61 -19.16 -7.24
CA SER A 279 -19.56 -17.90 -7.99
C SER A 279 -18.20 -17.24 -7.81
N GLY A 280 -17.76 -16.37 -8.72
CA GLY A 280 -16.37 -15.91 -8.74
C GLY A 280 -15.87 -15.17 -7.47
N ILE A 281 -16.74 -14.64 -6.60
CA ILE A 281 -16.33 -13.99 -5.34
C ILE A 281 -16.97 -14.65 -4.11
N VAL A 282 -16.15 -14.97 -3.11
CA VAL A 282 -16.56 -15.48 -1.80
C VAL A 282 -16.04 -14.58 -0.69
N LEU A 283 -16.88 -14.33 0.30
CA LEU A 283 -16.63 -13.45 1.43
C LEU A 283 -16.57 -14.28 2.71
N PHE A 284 -15.52 -14.14 3.50
CA PHE A 284 -15.26 -14.92 4.71
C PHE A 284 -15.11 -14.04 5.95
N GLU A 285 -15.78 -14.44 7.02
CA GLU A 285 -15.57 -13.89 8.36
C GLU A 285 -14.36 -14.53 9.05
N ARG A 286 -14.04 -15.79 8.72
CA ARG A 286 -12.98 -16.55 9.40
C ARG A 286 -11.98 -17.10 8.40
N SER A 287 -10.71 -17.02 8.76
CA SER A 287 -9.56 -17.58 8.03
C SER A 287 -9.69 -19.09 7.80
N ASP A 288 -10.16 -19.84 8.80
CA ASP A 288 -10.37 -21.29 8.73
C ASP A 288 -11.10 -21.72 7.43
N GLY A 289 -12.25 -21.09 7.16
CA GLY A 289 -13.08 -21.43 6.00
C GLY A 289 -12.51 -20.93 4.68
N LEU A 290 -11.73 -19.86 4.72
CA LEU A 290 -11.03 -19.34 3.55
C LEU A 290 -9.93 -20.30 3.10
N ILE A 291 -9.14 -20.82 4.04
CA ILE A 291 -8.05 -21.75 3.77
C ILE A 291 -8.60 -23.05 3.17
N GLU A 292 -9.63 -23.65 3.79
CA GLU A 292 -10.26 -24.87 3.24
C GLU A 292 -10.81 -24.65 1.83
N ARG A 293 -11.38 -23.47 1.56
CA ARG A 293 -11.90 -23.15 0.22
C ARG A 293 -10.77 -22.98 -0.79
N ALA A 294 -9.68 -22.31 -0.39
CA ALA A 294 -8.52 -22.05 -1.23
C ALA A 294 -7.79 -23.37 -1.57
N ASP A 295 -7.59 -24.27 -0.60
CA ASP A 295 -7.04 -25.62 -0.85
C ASP A 295 -7.88 -26.36 -1.89
N ARG A 296 -9.21 -26.32 -1.75
CA ARG A 296 -10.13 -26.94 -2.73
C ARG A 296 -10.10 -26.30 -4.12
N LEU A 297 -9.69 -25.03 -4.25
CA LEU A 297 -9.51 -24.39 -5.55
C LEU A 297 -8.24 -24.91 -6.21
N GLU A 298 -7.14 -24.96 -5.46
CA GLU A 298 -5.87 -25.47 -5.96
C GLU A 298 -5.98 -26.93 -6.40
N GLU A 299 -6.68 -27.77 -5.63
CA GLU A 299 -6.95 -29.17 -5.99
C GLU A 299 -7.71 -29.31 -7.32
N ARG A 300 -8.50 -28.29 -7.71
CA ARG A 300 -9.24 -28.24 -8.97
C ARG A 300 -8.46 -27.61 -10.12
N GLY A 301 -7.27 -27.07 -9.84
CA GLY A 301 -6.50 -26.27 -10.78
C GLY A 301 -7.07 -24.86 -11.02
N GLU A 302 -7.92 -24.37 -10.11
CA GLU A 302 -8.37 -22.98 -10.09
C GLU A 302 -7.45 -22.15 -9.20
N LEU A 303 -7.34 -20.85 -9.49
CA LEU A 303 -6.42 -19.94 -8.81
C LEU A 303 -7.13 -19.15 -7.70
N PRO A 304 -6.78 -19.34 -6.41
CA PRO A 304 -7.32 -18.51 -5.33
C PRO A 304 -6.62 -17.14 -5.30
N LEU A 305 -7.38 -16.06 -5.53
CA LEU A 305 -6.95 -14.70 -5.19
C LEU A 305 -7.44 -14.38 -3.77
N ILE A 306 -6.53 -14.27 -2.81
CA ILE A 306 -6.89 -13.98 -1.42
C ILE A 306 -6.70 -12.49 -1.12
N ILE A 307 -7.74 -11.85 -0.60
CA ILE A 307 -7.72 -10.44 -0.20
C ILE A 307 -7.95 -10.36 1.30
N ILE A 308 -7.06 -9.69 2.02
CA ILE A 308 -7.15 -9.49 3.46
C ILE A 308 -7.47 -8.02 3.73
N ASP A 309 -8.57 -7.76 4.44
CA ASP A 309 -9.01 -6.42 4.79
C ASP A 309 -8.00 -5.68 5.69
N ALA A 310 -7.98 -4.35 5.57
CA ALA A 310 -7.05 -3.50 6.30
C ALA A 310 -7.19 -3.56 7.83
N ALA A 311 -8.39 -3.90 8.31
CA ALA A 311 -8.68 -4.03 9.73
C ALA A 311 -8.43 -5.44 10.28
N GLU A 312 -7.90 -6.37 9.48
CA GLU A 312 -7.46 -7.68 9.97
C GLU A 312 -6.13 -7.58 10.71
N ILE A 313 -6.17 -7.77 12.02
CA ILE A 313 -4.98 -7.69 12.88
C ILE A 313 -4.17 -8.99 12.81
N ASN A 314 -4.85 -10.13 12.65
CA ASN A 314 -4.23 -11.45 12.68
C ASN A 314 -4.48 -12.16 11.34
N VAL A 315 -3.39 -12.57 10.70
CA VAL A 315 -3.42 -13.38 9.48
C VAL A 315 -2.82 -14.74 9.81
N GLU A 316 -3.53 -15.80 9.46
CA GLU A 316 -3.02 -17.16 9.65
C GLU A 316 -1.92 -17.48 8.64
N ILE A 317 -0.83 -18.09 9.13
CA ILE A 317 0.36 -18.42 8.34
C ILE A 317 0.04 -19.29 7.10
N PRO A 318 -0.89 -20.27 7.12
CA PRO A 318 -1.24 -21.06 5.94
C PRO A 318 -1.69 -20.22 4.74
N ILE A 319 -2.31 -19.05 4.96
CA ILE A 319 -2.74 -18.15 3.88
C ILE A 319 -1.56 -17.71 3.00
N LEU A 320 -0.37 -17.60 3.58
CA LEU A 320 0.83 -17.14 2.86
C LEU A 320 1.39 -18.20 1.88
N GLN A 321 0.91 -19.44 1.96
CA GLN A 321 1.35 -20.53 1.08
C GLN A 321 0.72 -20.42 -0.32
N PHE A 322 -0.47 -19.84 -0.42
CA PHE A 322 -1.23 -19.68 -1.66
C PHE A 322 -0.51 -18.80 -2.69
N PRO A 323 -0.77 -18.99 -3.99
CA PRO A 323 -0.04 -18.39 -5.09
C PRO A 323 -0.22 -16.89 -5.20
N ILE A 324 -1.41 -16.38 -4.87
CA ILE A 324 -1.74 -14.97 -5.03
C ILE A 324 -2.50 -14.49 -3.79
N TRP A 325 -1.95 -13.47 -3.14
CA TRP A 325 -2.62 -12.82 -2.03
C TRP A 325 -2.22 -11.34 -1.91
N LEU A 326 -3.18 -10.52 -1.49
CA LEU A 326 -3.01 -9.12 -1.19
C LEU A 326 -3.52 -8.85 0.22
N ALA A 327 -2.66 -8.29 1.07
CA ALA A 327 -3.07 -7.78 2.37
C ALA A 327 -3.03 -6.25 2.38
N PHE A 328 -4.11 -5.61 2.81
CA PHE A 328 -4.05 -4.18 3.09
C PHE A 328 -3.48 -3.95 4.49
N ALA A 329 -2.45 -3.13 4.60
CA ALA A 329 -1.92 -2.69 5.89
C ALA A 329 -2.66 -1.41 6.32
N GLY A 330 -3.64 -1.57 7.21
CA GLY A 330 -4.41 -0.45 7.77
C GLY A 330 -3.55 0.51 8.59
N SER A 331 -3.89 1.79 8.52
CA SER A 331 -3.35 2.78 9.45
C SER A 331 -3.99 2.58 10.85
N PRO A 332 -3.35 3.03 11.95
CA PRO A 332 -3.91 2.88 13.29
C PRO A 332 -5.35 3.42 13.40
N ASN A 333 -5.67 4.51 12.71
CA ASN A 333 -7.03 5.07 12.72
C ASN A 333 -8.06 4.12 12.08
N GLU A 334 -7.74 3.45 10.98
CA GLU A 334 -8.67 2.51 10.34
C GLU A 334 -8.89 1.23 11.15
N ILE A 335 -7.91 0.86 11.97
CA ILE A 335 -8.00 -0.30 12.86
C ILE A 335 -8.85 0.05 14.10
N TYR A 336 -8.69 1.26 14.64
CA TYR A 336 -9.32 1.68 15.91
C TYR A 336 -10.63 2.47 15.78
N GLU A 337 -10.92 3.12 14.64
CA GLU A 337 -12.21 3.82 14.42
C GLU A 337 -13.40 2.85 14.48
N ASP A 338 -13.19 1.57 14.14
CA ASP A 338 -14.22 0.53 14.15
C ASP A 338 -14.37 -0.19 15.51
N ASP A 339 -13.37 -0.16 16.39
CA ASP A 339 -13.44 -0.78 17.75
C ASP A 339 -14.17 0.11 18.77
N GLY A 340 -14.44 1.39 18.43
CA GLY A 340 -15.04 2.39 19.31
C GLY A 340 -16.58 2.42 19.34
N LEU A 341 -17.27 1.52 18.62
CA LEU A 341 -18.73 1.46 18.53
C LEU A 341 -19.35 0.29 19.33
N ILE A 342 -18.77 -0.05 20.49
CA ILE A 342 -19.34 -1.03 21.43
C ILE A 342 -19.92 -0.32 22.66
#